data_AF-W2FZ25-F1
#
_entry.id   AF-W2FZ25-F1
#
_cell.length_a   1.000
_cell.length_b   1.000
_cell.length_c   1.000
_cell.angle_alpha   90.00
_cell.angle_beta   90.00
_cell.angle_gamma   90.00
#
_symmetry.space_group_name_H-M   'P 1'
#
loop_
_entity.id
_entity.type
_entity.pdbx_description
1 polymer ?
#
loop_
_entity_poly.entity_id
_entity_poly.type
_entity_poly.pdbx_seq_one_letter_code
_entity_poly.pdbx_strand_id
1 'polypeptide(L)'
;MVSENKPGLESGAALMAHGPQALHDHIATRFEAAMGRSLPQTEIRFSNLSISADIVVADDDTTHELPTLWNSIKKKTTAFSSKKNVVRKEILKNVSGVFKPGTITLVLGQPGSGKSSLMKILSGRFPKDKNVTVEGA
;
A
#
# COMPACT_ATOMS: atom_id res chain seq x y z
N MET A 1 -1.23 -25.63 -36.05
CA MET A 1 -1.05 -24.18 -36.25
C MET A 1 -1.91 -23.47 -35.21
N VAL A 2 -1.36 -23.18 -34.03
CA VAL A 2 -2.08 -22.43 -32.99
C VAL A 2 -1.70 -20.97 -33.20
N SER A 3 -2.70 -20.15 -33.53
CA SER A 3 -2.55 -18.71 -33.73
C SER A 3 -1.98 -18.10 -32.45
N GLU A 4 -0.84 -17.44 -32.54
CA GLU A 4 -0.20 -16.76 -31.42
C GLU A 4 -1.05 -15.53 -31.06
N ASN A 5 -2.03 -15.73 -30.16
CA ASN A 5 -2.98 -14.71 -29.78
C ASN A 5 -2.34 -13.73 -28.78
N LYS A 6 -1.36 -12.97 -29.28
CA LYS A 6 -0.56 -12.02 -28.49
C LYS A 6 -1.38 -10.75 -28.26
N PRO A 7 -1.56 -10.29 -27.00
CA PRO A 7 -2.28 -9.06 -26.73
C PRO A 7 -1.46 -7.85 -27.21
N GLY A 8 -2.14 -6.86 -27.80
CA GLY A 8 -1.52 -5.58 -28.18
C GLY A 8 -1.12 -4.78 -26.94
N LEU A 9 0.05 -4.14 -26.95
CA LEU A 9 0.60 -3.40 -25.80
C LEU A 9 0.57 -1.88 -25.99
N GLU A 10 0.10 -1.42 -27.15
CA GLU A 10 0.04 -0.02 -27.55
C GLU A 10 -1.10 0.76 -26.90
N SER A 11 -2.15 0.06 -26.46
CA SER A 11 -3.29 0.68 -25.77
C SER A 11 -4.05 -0.34 -24.92
N GLY A 12 -4.83 0.14 -23.94
CA GLY A 12 -5.71 -0.72 -23.17
C GLY A 12 -6.79 -1.42 -24.02
N ALA A 13 -7.27 -0.76 -25.08
CA ALA A 13 -8.24 -1.35 -26.01
C ALA A 13 -7.62 -2.52 -26.80
N ALA A 14 -6.39 -2.35 -27.29
CA ALA A 14 -5.67 -3.39 -28.00
C ALA A 14 -5.28 -4.57 -27.10
N LEU A 15 -4.92 -4.28 -25.85
CA LEU A 15 -4.64 -5.29 -24.84
C LEU A 15 -5.86 -6.19 -24.58
N MET A 16 -7.05 -5.58 -24.60
CA MET A 16 -8.32 -6.24 -24.31
C MET A 16 -9.07 -6.72 -25.56
N ALA A 17 -8.51 -6.54 -26.76
CA ALA A 17 -9.17 -6.89 -28.03
C ALA A 17 -9.56 -8.37 -28.12
N HIS A 18 -8.78 -9.24 -27.48
CA HIS A 18 -9.02 -10.69 -27.40
C HIS A 18 -9.63 -11.14 -26.06
N GLY A 19 -10.08 -10.17 -25.25
CA GLY A 19 -10.63 -10.39 -23.92
C GLY A 19 -9.59 -10.65 -22.82
N PRO A 20 -10.04 -10.68 -21.56
CA PRO A 20 -9.16 -10.85 -20.40
C PRO A 20 -8.49 -12.23 -20.32
N GLN A 21 -9.10 -13.27 -20.90
CA GLN A 21 -8.53 -14.62 -20.91
C GLN A 21 -7.26 -14.71 -21.77
N ALA A 22 -7.25 -14.10 -22.95
CA ALA A 22 -6.05 -14.08 -23.79
C ALA A 22 -4.88 -13.37 -23.10
N LEU A 23 -5.15 -12.29 -22.38
CA LEU A 23 -4.16 -11.59 -21.58
C LEU A 23 -3.67 -12.45 -20.41
N HIS A 24 -4.59 -13.13 -19.71
CA HIS A 24 -4.25 -14.09 -18.65
C HIS A 24 -3.28 -15.16 -19.18
N ASP A 25 -3.62 -15.81 -20.28
CA ASP A 25 -2.84 -16.91 -20.85
C ASP A 25 -1.47 -16.43 -21.32
N HIS A 26 -1.41 -15.21 -21.86
CA HIS A 26 -0.14 -14.57 -22.22
C HIS A 26 0.77 -14.36 -20.99
N ILE A 27 0.23 -13.81 -19.91
CA ILE A 27 0.98 -13.57 -18.67
C ILE A 27 1.37 -14.88 -18.01
N ALA A 28 0.44 -15.84 -17.94
CA ALA A 28 0.66 -17.16 -17.37
C ALA A 28 1.81 -17.87 -18.08
N THR A 29 1.77 -17.95 -19.42
CA THR A 29 2.84 -18.58 -20.22
C THR A 29 4.22 -18.00 -19.92
N ARG A 30 4.31 -16.66 -19.78
CA ARG A 30 5.58 -15.98 -19.46
C ARG A 30 6.05 -16.27 -18.03
N PHE A 31 5.14 -16.24 -17.06
CA PHE A 31 5.45 -16.53 -15.67
C PHE A 31 5.84 -17.99 -15.46
N GLU A 32 5.12 -18.92 -16.10
CA GLU A 32 5.38 -20.35 -16.01
C GLU A 32 6.75 -20.71 -16.59
N ALA A 33 7.09 -20.12 -17.75
CA ALA A 33 8.43 -20.26 -18.33
C ALA A 33 9.54 -19.73 -17.40
N ALA A 34 9.28 -18.64 -16.67
CA ALA A 34 10.25 -18.07 -15.72
C ALA A 34 10.33 -18.84 -14.40
N MET A 35 9.23 -19.43 -13.93
CA MET A 35 9.15 -20.15 -12.65
C MET A 35 9.42 -21.65 -12.77
N GLY A 36 9.36 -22.23 -13.97
CA GLY A 36 9.48 -23.68 -14.19
C GLY A 36 8.32 -24.50 -13.62
N ARG A 37 7.18 -23.86 -13.34
CA ARG A 37 5.96 -24.47 -12.80
C ARG A 37 4.73 -23.71 -13.26
N SER A 38 3.56 -24.34 -13.17
CA SER A 38 2.29 -23.68 -13.48
C SER A 38 2.01 -22.48 -12.56
N LEU A 39 1.28 -21.49 -13.08
CA LEU A 39 0.92 -20.29 -12.34
C LEU A 39 -0.06 -20.66 -11.21
N PRO A 40 0.26 -20.35 -9.94
CA PRO A 40 -0.63 -20.67 -8.84
C PRO A 40 -1.94 -19.87 -8.94
N GLN A 41 -3.07 -20.58 -8.93
CA GLN A 41 -4.41 -19.99 -8.95
C GLN A 41 -4.87 -19.70 -7.52
N THR A 42 -4.37 -18.61 -6.93
CA THR A 42 -4.69 -18.23 -5.54
C THR A 42 -5.80 -17.20 -5.48
N GLU A 43 -6.85 -17.46 -4.69
CA GLU A 43 -7.85 -16.47 -4.31
C GLU A 43 -7.38 -15.75 -3.04
N ILE A 44 -7.47 -14.42 -3.02
CA ILE A 44 -7.17 -13.62 -1.83
C ILE A 44 -8.48 -13.05 -1.31
N ARG A 45 -8.80 -13.32 -0.06
CA ARG A 45 -9.99 -12.78 0.63
C ARG A 45 -9.52 -11.98 1.83
N PHE A 46 -10.14 -10.83 2.06
CA PHE A 46 -9.90 -10.01 3.23
C PHE A 46 -11.21 -9.41 3.71
N SER A 47 -11.37 -9.32 5.03
CA SER A 47 -12.58 -8.91 5.70
C SER A 47 -12.27 -7.98 6.86
N ASN A 48 -13.01 -6.88 6.91
CA ASN A 48 -12.94 -5.85 7.94
C ASN A 48 -11.50 -5.37 8.20
N LEU A 49 -10.70 -5.23 7.14
CA LEU A 49 -9.30 -4.86 7.24
C LEU A 49 -9.15 -3.39 7.61
N SER A 50 -8.60 -3.13 8.78
CA SER A 50 -8.31 -1.78 9.27
C SER A 50 -6.83 -1.66 9.61
N ILE A 51 -6.21 -0.55 9.20
CA ILE A 51 -4.81 -0.23 9.51
C ILE A 51 -4.77 1.14 10.14
N SER A 52 -4.14 1.25 11.30
CA SER A 52 -3.90 2.52 11.97
C SER A 52 -2.44 2.66 12.38
N ALA A 53 -1.87 3.84 12.23
CA ALA A 53 -0.51 4.15 12.63
C ALA A 53 -0.47 5.35 13.58
N ASP A 54 0.33 5.25 14.63
CA ASP A 54 0.57 6.31 15.58
C ASP A 54 1.73 7.17 15.09
N ILE A 55 1.44 8.42 14.73
CA ILE A 55 2.38 9.36 14.13
C ILE A 55 2.79 10.38 15.18
N VAL A 56 4.10 10.49 15.44
CA VAL A 56 4.63 11.57 16.26
C VAL A 56 4.59 12.84 15.43
N VAL A 57 3.75 13.79 15.85
CA VAL A 57 3.70 15.13 15.29
C VAL A 57 4.71 15.98 16.05
N ALA A 58 5.69 16.51 15.33
CA ALA A 58 6.53 17.56 15.88
C ALA A 58 5.70 18.84 15.92
N ASP A 59 5.61 19.47 17.09
CA ASP A 59 5.11 20.84 17.17
C ASP A 59 6.10 21.73 16.42
N ASP A 60 5.68 22.22 15.26
CA ASP A 60 6.43 23.22 14.53
C ASP A 60 6.11 24.57 15.19
N ASP A 61 6.83 24.87 16.27
CA ASP A 61 6.83 26.18 16.93
C ASP A 61 7.53 27.18 15.98
N THR A 62 6.90 27.48 14.84
CA THR A 62 7.31 28.56 13.93
C THR A 62 6.88 29.90 14.49
N THR A 63 7.34 30.22 15.70
CA THR A 63 7.56 31.61 16.06
C THR A 63 8.99 31.90 15.64
N HIS A 64 9.15 32.70 14.58
CA HIS A 64 10.42 33.34 14.20
C HIS A 64 10.86 34.31 15.31
N GLU A 65 11.13 33.78 16.50
CA GLU A 65 11.72 34.54 17.59
C GLU A 65 13.23 34.46 17.41
N LEU A 66 13.83 35.63 17.23
CA LEU A 66 15.28 35.80 17.18
C LEU A 66 15.92 35.06 18.36
N PRO A 67 17.02 34.31 18.13
CA PRO A 67 17.63 33.50 19.16
C PRO A 67 18.37 34.41 20.14
N THR A 68 17.66 34.91 21.14
CA THR A 68 18.28 35.50 22.33
C THR A 68 18.78 34.36 23.20
N LEU A 69 20.00 34.49 23.74
CA LEU A 69 20.65 33.46 24.57
C LEU A 69 19.74 32.94 25.70
N TRP A 70 18.82 33.77 26.17
CA TRP A 70 17.81 33.44 27.17
C TRP A 70 16.79 32.39 26.70
N ASN A 71 16.31 32.49 25.45
CA ASN A 71 15.35 31.55 24.88
C ASN A 71 15.99 30.17 24.63
N SER A 72 17.28 30.12 24.29
CA SER A 72 18.03 28.85 24.14
C SER A 72 18.21 28.09 25.46
N ILE A 73 18.35 28.80 26.58
CA ILE A 73 18.47 28.18 27.92
C ILE A 73 17.10 27.70 28.40
N LYS A 74 16.04 28.52 28.24
CA LYS A 74 14.66 28.11 28.54
C LYS A 74 14.23 26.90 27.71
N LYS A 75 14.54 26.87 26.41
CA LYS A 75 14.19 25.73 25.54
C LYS A 75 14.87 24.43 25.97
N LYS A 76 16.09 24.48 26.51
CA LYS A 76 16.79 23.28 27.02
C LYS A 76 16.19 22.75 28.33
N THR A 77 15.71 23.63 29.20
CA THR A 77 15.07 23.20 30.46
C THR A 77 13.64 22.70 30.23
N THR A 78 12.89 23.25 29.26
CA THR A 78 11.57 22.72 28.87
C THR A 78 11.63 21.54 27.90
N ALA A 79 12.69 21.37 27.10
CA ALA A 79 12.85 20.24 26.18
C ALA A 79 12.95 18.88 26.89
N PHE A 80 13.35 18.85 28.16
CA PHE A 80 13.33 17.60 28.94
C PHE A 80 11.90 17.15 29.31
N SER A 81 10.90 18.03 29.16
CA SER A 81 9.50 17.78 29.48
C SER A 81 8.54 18.11 28.32
N SER A 82 9.02 18.08 27.07
CA SER A 82 8.15 18.21 25.90
C SER A 82 7.36 16.91 25.69
N LYS A 83 6.06 16.95 26.00
CA LYS A 83 5.13 15.86 25.64
C LYS A 83 5.12 15.73 24.11
N LYS A 84 5.54 14.57 23.59
CA LYS A 84 5.42 14.27 22.16
C LYS A 84 3.95 14.06 21.84
N ASN A 85 3.38 14.90 20.98
CA ASN A 85 2.01 14.74 20.51
C ASN A 85 1.97 13.57 19.51
N VAL A 86 1.28 12.49 19.90
CA VAL A 86 1.08 11.32 19.05
C VAL A 86 -0.35 11.36 18.50
N VAL A 87 -0.48 11.40 17.18
CA VAL A 87 -1.77 11.37 16.50
C VAL A 87 -1.95 10.01 15.85
N ARG A 88 -3.06 9.34 16.18
CA ARG A 88 -3.45 8.08 15.53
C ARG A 88 -4.08 8.38 14.17
N LYS A 89 -3.44 7.92 13.10
CA LYS A 89 -3.93 8.03 11.72
C LYS A 89 -4.41 6.68 11.23
N GLU A 90 -5.69 6.62 10.87
CA GLU A 90 -6.26 5.46 10.21
C GLU A 90 -5.95 5.51 8.70
N ILE A 91 -5.21 4.51 8.21
CA ILE A 91 -4.74 4.39 6.83
C ILE A 91 -5.76 3.64 5.98
N LEU A 92 -6.28 2.52 6.47
CA LEU A 92 -7.38 1.77 5.87
C LEU A 92 -8.48 1.59 6.91
N LYS A 93 -9.73 1.73 6.47
CA LYS A 93 -10.91 1.71 7.35
C LYS A 93 -11.85 0.60 6.90
N ASN A 94 -11.93 -0.49 7.67
CA ASN A 94 -12.92 -1.55 7.49
C ASN A 94 -13.08 -2.04 6.03
N VAL A 95 -11.97 -2.36 5.38
CA VAL A 95 -11.93 -2.71 3.96
C VAL A 95 -12.14 -4.22 3.78
N SER A 96 -13.06 -4.62 2.91
CA SER A 96 -13.38 -6.03 2.62
C SER A 96 -13.39 -6.28 1.12
N GLY A 97 -13.00 -7.47 0.68
CA GLY A 97 -12.95 -7.80 -0.75
C GLY A 97 -12.36 -9.17 -1.06
N VAL A 98 -12.43 -9.53 -2.35
CA VAL A 98 -11.92 -10.79 -2.89
C VAL A 98 -11.21 -10.53 -4.21
N PHE A 99 -9.97 -10.99 -4.34
CA PHE A 99 -9.24 -11.03 -5.60
C PHE A 99 -9.29 -12.46 -6.14
N LYS A 100 -10.01 -12.62 -7.26
CA LYS A 100 -10.23 -13.93 -7.87
C LYS A 100 -9.02 -14.37 -8.69
N PRO A 101 -8.70 -15.68 -8.70
CA PRO A 101 -7.71 -16.25 -9.59
C PRO A 101 -8.02 -15.89 -11.05
N GLY A 102 -6.96 -15.72 -11.82
CA GLY A 102 -7.04 -15.48 -13.26
C GLY A 102 -7.60 -14.12 -13.70
N THR A 103 -7.73 -13.16 -12.78
CA THR A 103 -8.22 -11.81 -13.07
C THR A 103 -7.13 -10.76 -12.86
N ILE A 104 -7.21 -9.65 -13.60
CA ILE A 104 -6.39 -8.46 -13.35
C ILE A 104 -7.23 -7.47 -12.56
N THR A 105 -6.76 -7.12 -11.36
CA THR A 105 -7.41 -6.14 -10.49
C THR A 105 -6.60 -4.85 -10.47
N LEU A 106 -7.25 -3.73 -10.80
CA LEU A 106 -6.65 -2.40 -10.78
C LEU A 106 -7.05 -1.67 -9.48
N VAL A 107 -6.06 -1.26 -8.68
CA VAL A 107 -6.28 -0.53 -7.42
C VAL A 107 -5.99 0.96 -7.63
N LEU A 108 -7.03 1.80 -7.55
CA LEU A 108 -6.96 3.25 -7.78
C LEU A 108 -7.28 4.07 -6.53
N GLY A 109 -6.82 5.32 -6.50
CA GLY A 109 -7.06 6.24 -5.40
C GLY A 109 -6.05 7.39 -5.35
N GLN A 110 -6.40 8.47 -4.65
CA GLN A 110 -5.56 9.66 -4.50
C GLN A 110 -4.22 9.35 -3.79
N PRO A 111 -3.17 10.20 -3.92
CA PRO A 111 -1.96 10.07 -3.12
C PRO A 111 -2.27 9.98 -1.62
N GLY A 112 -1.61 9.07 -0.90
CA GLY A 112 -1.87 8.86 0.53
C GLY A 112 -3.10 8.03 0.90
N SER A 113 -3.89 7.54 -0.08
CA SER A 113 -5.12 6.75 0.18
C SER A 113 -4.92 5.33 0.70
N GLY A 114 -3.68 4.88 0.97
CA GLY A 114 -3.42 3.55 1.52
C GLY A 114 -3.29 2.39 0.52
N LYS A 115 -3.26 2.63 -0.80
CA LYS A 115 -3.11 1.56 -1.82
C LYS A 115 -1.90 0.64 -1.57
N SER A 116 -0.73 1.24 -1.38
CA SER A 116 0.50 0.48 -1.10
C SER A 116 0.44 -0.23 0.25
N SER A 117 -0.28 0.35 1.23
CA SER A 117 -0.49 -0.29 2.54
C SER A 117 -1.38 -1.52 2.41
N LEU A 118 -2.47 -1.44 1.63
CA LEU A 118 -3.32 -2.59 1.29
C LEU A 118 -2.49 -3.71 0.64
N MET A 119 -1.72 -3.39 -0.40
CA MET A 119 -0.90 -4.39 -1.10
C MET A 119 0.19 -5.00 -0.21
N LYS A 120 0.79 -4.22 0.70
CA LYS A 120 1.76 -4.74 1.66
C LYS A 120 1.13 -5.70 2.66
N ILE A 121 -0.10 -5.44 3.12
CA ILE A 121 -0.82 -6.39 3.98
C ILE A 121 -1.12 -7.68 3.23
N LEU A 122 -1.74 -7.59 2.05
CA LEU A 122 -2.17 -8.78 1.30
C LEU A 122 -0.98 -9.65 0.86
N SER A 123 0.21 -9.07 0.70
CA SER A 123 1.45 -9.81 0.41
C SER A 123 2.18 -10.32 1.65
N GLY A 124 1.67 -10.09 2.86
CA GLY A 124 2.34 -10.43 4.11
C GLY A 124 3.62 -9.64 4.39
N ARG A 125 3.82 -8.52 3.69
CA ARG A 125 5.03 -7.66 3.76
C ARG A 125 4.79 -6.35 4.52
N PHE A 126 3.77 -6.32 5.37
CA PHE A 126 3.48 -5.14 6.16
C PHE A 126 4.40 -5.07 7.39
N PRO A 127 5.07 -3.94 7.66
CA PRO A 127 5.98 -3.81 8.80
C PRO A 127 5.25 -4.05 10.12
N LYS A 128 5.80 -4.92 10.96
CA LYS A 128 5.31 -5.15 12.33
C LYS A 128 6.00 -4.19 13.29
N ASP A 129 5.73 -2.91 13.12
CA ASP A 129 6.23 -1.88 14.03
C ASP A 129 5.28 -1.70 15.21
N LYS A 130 5.83 -1.37 16.39
CA LYS A 130 5.03 -1.15 17.62
C LYS A 130 3.98 -0.03 17.48
N ASN A 131 4.17 0.85 16.50
CA ASN A 131 3.32 2.02 16.26
C ASN A 131 2.22 1.75 15.22
N VAL A 132 2.05 0.50 14.77
CA VAL A 132 1.02 0.15 13.80
C VAL A 132 0.12 -0.94 14.34
N THR A 133 -1.19 -0.72 14.22
CA THR A 133 -2.24 -1.68 14.52
C THR A 133 -2.87 -2.16 13.23
N VAL A 134 -3.01 -3.47 13.08
CA VAL A 134 -3.71 -4.13 11.99
C VAL A 134 -4.82 -4.99 12.59
N GLU A 135 -6.03 -4.82 12.07
CA GLU A 135 -7.22 -5.57 12.47
C GLU A 135 -7.89 -6.15 11.22
N GLY A 136 -8.58 -7.29 11.37
CA GLY A 136 -9.16 -8.03 10.25
C GLY A 136 -8.22 -9.09 9.67
N ALA A 137 -8.76 -9.92 8.78
CA ALA A 137 -8.07 -11.04 8.12
C ALA A 137 -8.54 -11.18 6.67
#